data_AF-A0A2T4H598-F1
#
_entry.id   AF-A0A2T4H598-F1
#
_cell.length_a   1.000
_cell.length_b   1.000
_cell.length_c   1.000
_cell.angle_alpha   90.00
_cell.angle_beta   90.00
_cell.angle_gamma   90.00
#
_symmetry.space_group_name_H-M   'P 1'
#
loop_
_entity.id
_entity.type
_entity.pdbx_description
1 polymer ?
#
loop_
_entity_poly.entity_id
_entity_poly.type
_entity_poly.pdbx_seq_one_letter_code
_entity_poly.pdbx_strand_id
1 'polypeptide(L)'
;MQTLLKVKDQSLTDDELIAESSTMFFAGTDTTATTVSVALWHLIHQPDDYARLQNELRTIMPDVNSRPGLRELESLPFLEACVKESLRLACPIRGRLPRIIPP
;
A
#
# COMPACT_ATOMS: atom_id res chain seq x y z
N MET A 1 3.27 -17.11 -8.45
CA MET A 1 3.02 -18.18 -7.46
C MET A 1 4.23 -19.08 -7.20
N GLN A 2 5.16 -19.27 -8.15
CA GLN A 2 6.37 -20.08 -7.91
C GLN A 2 7.38 -19.45 -6.93
N THR A 3 7.40 -18.13 -6.79
CA THR A 3 8.35 -17.42 -5.90
C THR A 3 7.99 -17.55 -4.41
N LEU A 4 6.70 -17.71 -4.08
CA LEU A 4 6.26 -17.96 -2.69
C LEU A 4 6.61 -19.38 -2.22
N LEU A 5 6.80 -20.32 -3.15
CA LEU A 5 7.04 -21.74 -2.88
C LEU A 5 8.49 -22.09 -2.50
N LYS A 6 9.44 -21.14 -2.60
CA LYS A 6 10.88 -21.42 -2.38
C LYS A 6 11.39 -21.08 -0.97
N VAL A 7 10.52 -20.64 -0.06
CA VAL A 7 10.98 -20.03 1.21
C VAL A 7 11.26 -21.06 2.33
N LYS A 8 11.04 -22.36 2.13
CA LYS A 8 11.46 -23.36 3.13
C LYS A 8 11.54 -24.75 2.50
N ASP A 9 12.47 -25.59 2.97
CA ASP A 9 12.54 -27.04 2.71
C ASP A 9 11.30 -27.83 3.25
N GLN A 10 10.13 -27.19 3.32
CA GLN A 10 8.85 -27.73 3.76
C GLN A 10 7.81 -27.35 2.71
N SER A 11 7.35 -28.33 1.93
CA SER A 11 6.21 -28.18 1.04
C SER A 11 4.94 -27.96 1.87
N LEU A 12 4.30 -26.80 1.69
CA LEU A 12 2.96 -26.55 2.22
C LEU A 12 1.96 -27.56 1.63
N THR A 13 1.01 -28.00 2.43
CA THR A 13 -0.16 -28.75 1.96
C THR A 13 -1.08 -27.87 1.11
N ASP A 14 -1.92 -28.48 0.28
CA ASP A 14 -2.89 -27.73 -0.54
C ASP A 14 -3.82 -26.86 0.32
N ASP A 15 -4.22 -27.34 1.50
CA ASP A 15 -5.05 -26.58 2.44
C ASP A 15 -4.31 -25.35 2.99
N GLU A 16 -3.03 -25.47 3.33
CA GLU A 16 -2.20 -24.35 3.78
C GLU A 16 -1.97 -23.33 2.65
N LEU A 17 -1.80 -23.80 1.40
CA LEU A 17 -1.68 -22.92 0.23
C LEU A 17 -2.97 -22.14 -0.02
N ILE A 18 -4.13 -22.78 0.11
CA ILE A 18 -5.43 -22.13 -0.01
C ILE A 18 -5.59 -21.07 1.10
N ALA A 19 -5.26 -21.42 2.34
CA ALA A 19 -5.34 -20.50 3.48
C ALA A 19 -4.41 -19.28 3.31
N GLU A 20 -3.17 -19.49 2.89
CA GLU A 20 -2.20 -18.41 2.68
C GLU A 20 -2.61 -17.51 1.51
N SER A 21 -3.07 -18.11 0.40
CA SER A 21 -3.53 -17.35 -0.77
C SER A 21 -4.74 -16.47 -0.44
N SER A 22 -5.68 -16.99 0.33
CA SER A 22 -6.85 -16.23 0.80
C SER A 22 -6.42 -15.09 1.70
N THR A 23 -5.49 -15.34 2.63
CA THR A 23 -4.94 -14.32 3.53
C THR A 23 -4.27 -13.20 2.76
N MET A 24 -3.40 -13.51 1.79
CA MET A 24 -2.73 -12.52 0.96
C MET A 24 -3.72 -11.67 0.14
N PHE A 25 -4.78 -12.29 -0.38
CA PHE A 25 -5.80 -11.61 -1.16
C PHE A 25 -6.53 -10.56 -0.31
N PHE A 26 -7.11 -10.97 0.82
CA PHE A 26 -7.83 -10.04 1.70
C PHE A 26 -6.91 -8.98 2.30
N ALA A 27 -5.73 -9.38 2.80
CA ALA A 27 -4.81 -8.46 3.45
C ALA A 27 -4.24 -7.42 2.48
N GLY A 28 -4.01 -7.78 1.21
CA GLY A 28 -3.44 -6.88 0.20
C GLY A 28 -4.44 -5.95 -0.46
N THR A 29 -5.70 -6.40 -0.65
CA THR A 29 -6.70 -5.65 -1.43
C THR A 29 -7.42 -4.60 -0.60
N ASP A 30 -8.18 -5.01 0.42
CA ASP A 30 -9.11 -4.10 1.11
C ASP A 30 -8.38 -3.00 1.89
N THR A 31 -7.24 -3.35 2.50
CA THR A 31 -6.43 -2.41 3.30
C THR A 31 -5.84 -1.30 2.42
N THR A 32 -5.27 -1.67 1.27
CA THR A 32 -4.66 -0.74 0.31
C THR A 32 -5.73 0.11 -0.36
N ALA A 33 -6.83 -0.50 -0.81
CA ALA A 33 -7.94 0.20 -1.44
C ALA A 33 -8.51 1.29 -0.50
N THR A 34 -8.78 0.93 0.76
CA THR A 34 -9.25 1.89 1.77
C THR A 34 -8.27 3.05 1.96
N THR A 35 -6.98 2.76 2.07
CA THR A 35 -5.94 3.78 2.27
C THR A 35 -5.89 4.76 1.10
N VAL A 36 -5.93 4.26 -0.13
CA VAL A 36 -5.90 5.08 -1.36
C VAL A 36 -7.19 5.90 -1.50
N SER A 37 -8.36 5.32 -1.19
CA SER A 37 -9.62 6.04 -1.22
C SER A 37 -9.64 7.23 -0.26
N VAL A 38 -9.14 7.04 0.97
CA VAL A 38 -9.00 8.12 1.96
C VAL A 38 -8.01 9.18 1.48
N ALA A 39 -6.86 8.77 0.92
CA ALA A 39 -5.88 9.68 0.35
C ALA A 39 -6.51 10.61 -0.70
N LEU A 40 -7.20 10.01 -1.68
CA LEU A 40 -7.86 10.76 -2.76
C LEU A 40 -8.96 11.65 -2.23
N TRP A 41 -9.78 11.17 -1.28
CA TRP A 41 -10.83 11.97 -0.67
C TRP A 41 -10.27 13.23 0.00
N HIS A 42 -9.18 13.11 0.77
CA HIS A 42 -8.58 14.30 1.41
C HIS A 42 -7.93 15.25 0.41
N LEU A 43 -7.25 14.73 -0.62
CA LEU A 43 -6.60 15.54 -1.64
C LEU A 43 -7.60 16.35 -2.46
N ILE A 44 -8.72 15.75 -2.92
CA ILE A 44 -9.71 16.48 -3.72
C ILE A 44 -10.43 17.59 -2.93
N HIS A 45 -10.47 17.50 -1.60
CA HIS A 45 -11.05 18.53 -0.72
C HIS A 45 -10.02 19.58 -0.27
N GLN A 46 -8.73 19.41 -0.58
CA GLN A 46 -7.65 20.34 -0.27
C GLN A 46 -6.94 20.75 -1.56
N PRO A 47 -7.49 21.75 -2.29
CA PRO A 47 -7.01 22.09 -3.63
C PRO A 47 -5.54 22.52 -3.67
N ASP A 48 -5.04 23.17 -2.61
CA ASP A 48 -3.64 23.60 -2.52
C ASP A 48 -2.69 22.40 -2.44
N ASP A 49 -3.01 21.40 -1.61
CA ASP A 49 -2.23 20.18 -1.48
C ASP A 49 -2.33 19.33 -2.76
N TYR A 50 -3.51 19.25 -3.37
CA TYR A 50 -3.68 18.59 -4.66
C TYR A 50 -2.78 19.20 -5.74
N ALA A 51 -2.80 20.53 -5.88
CA ALA A 51 -1.96 21.24 -6.83
C ALA A 51 -0.47 21.04 -6.54
N ARG A 52 -0.07 21.07 -5.26
CA ARG A 52 1.31 20.81 -4.83
C ARG A 52 1.77 19.40 -5.20
N LEU A 53 0.95 18.38 -4.96
CA LEU A 53 1.27 17.00 -5.33
C LEU A 53 1.37 16.84 -6.85
N GLN A 54 0.44 17.41 -7.61
CA GLN A 54 0.50 17.38 -9.07
C GLN A 54 1.78 18.04 -9.61
N ASN A 55 2.16 19.20 -9.06
CA ASN A 55 3.37 19.90 -9.46
C ASN A 55 4.63 19.08 -9.16
N GLU A 56 4.68 18.43 -7.99
CA GLU A 56 5.79 17.54 -7.63
C GLU A 56 5.87 16.33 -8.57
N LEU A 57 4.74 15.65 -8.85
CA LEU A 57 4.69 14.50 -9.75
C LEU A 57 5.14 14.87 -11.18
N ARG A 58 4.78 16.05 -11.67
CA ARG A 58 5.17 16.53 -13.02
C ARG A 58 6.69 16.66 -13.20
N THR A 59 7.48 16.73 -12.12
CA THR A 59 8.94 16.78 -12.21
C THR A 59 9.55 15.48 -12.75
N ILE A 60 8.91 14.34 -12.50
CA ILE A 60 9.36 13.01 -12.96
C ILE A 60 8.36 12.33 -13.93
N MET A 61 7.14 12.87 -14.04
CA MET A 61 6.08 12.40 -14.95
C MET A 61 5.55 13.54 -15.82
N PRO A 62 6.35 14.09 -16.77
CA PRO A 62 5.95 15.21 -17.60
C PRO A 62 4.82 14.87 -18.60
N ASP A 63 4.70 13.59 -18.98
CA ASP A 63 3.72 13.12 -19.96
C ASP A 63 2.95 11.89 -19.47
N VAL A 64 1.86 11.55 -20.16
CA VAL A 64 0.98 10.41 -19.82
C VAL A 64 1.67 9.04 -19.98
N ASN A 65 2.74 9.00 -20.78
CA ASN A 65 3.50 7.78 -21.07
C ASN A 65 4.66 7.58 -20.10
N SER A 66 4.91 8.54 -19.21
CA SER A 66 5.95 8.47 -18.21
C SER A 66 5.70 7.29 -17.26
N ARG A 67 6.74 6.51 -17.01
CA ARG A 67 6.72 5.31 -16.15
C ARG A 67 7.93 5.37 -15.20
N PRO A 68 7.90 6.27 -14.20
CA PRO A 68 9.01 6.39 -13.26
C PRO A 68 9.18 5.08 -12.49
N GLY A 69 10.42 4.73 -12.18
CA GLY A 69 10.73 3.64 -11.28
C GLY A 69 10.27 3.93 -9.86
N LEU A 70 10.13 2.87 -9.04
CA LEU A 70 9.73 3.01 -7.65
C LEU A 70 10.64 3.98 -6.87
N ARG A 71 11.96 3.90 -7.06
CA ARG A 71 12.93 4.77 -6.39
C ARG A 71 12.77 6.24 -6.74
N GLU A 72 12.32 6.56 -7.95
CA GLU A 72 12.07 7.94 -8.36
C GLU A 72 10.81 8.48 -7.66
N LEU A 73 9.75 7.67 -7.56
CA LEU A 73 8.55 8.01 -6.78
C LEU A 73 8.85 8.18 -5.29
N GLU A 74 9.65 7.29 -4.70
CA GLU A 74 10.06 7.36 -3.30
C GLU A 74 10.94 8.57 -2.99
N SER A 75 11.58 9.17 -4.01
CA SER A 75 12.38 10.39 -3.83
C SER A 75 11.55 11.67 -3.69
N LEU A 76 10.23 11.60 -3.96
CA LEU A 76 9.33 12.74 -3.92
C LEU A 76 8.81 12.96 -2.48
N PRO A 77 9.27 14.01 -1.77
CA PRO A 77 9.00 14.17 -0.35
C PRO A 77 7.53 14.44 -0.04
N PHE A 78 6.80 15.16 -0.91
CA PHE A 78 5.40 15.46 -0.65
C PHE A 78 4.49 14.26 -0.97
N LEU A 79 4.76 13.49 -2.02
CA LEU A 79 4.12 12.20 -2.26
C LEU A 79 4.30 11.26 -1.06
N GLU A 80 5.53 11.12 -0.53
CA GLU A 80 5.80 10.31 0.66
C GLU A 80 4.99 10.80 1.87
N ALA A 81 4.92 12.12 2.08
CA ALA A 81 4.11 12.72 3.13
C ALA A 81 2.62 12.41 2.97
N CYS A 82 2.07 12.50 1.74
CA CYS A 82 0.68 12.15 1.46
C CYS A 82 0.39 10.68 1.78
N VAL A 83 1.28 9.75 1.41
CA VAL A 83 1.12 8.31 1.72
C VAL A 83 1.12 8.09 3.23
N LYS A 84 2.09 8.67 3.95
CA LYS A 84 2.18 8.55 5.41
C LYS A 84 0.96 9.11 6.12
N GLU A 85 0.47 10.26 5.67
CA GLU A 85 -0.71 10.89 6.26
C GLU A 85 -1.98 10.10 5.98
N SER A 86 -2.09 9.53 4.78
CA SER A 86 -3.20 8.64 4.42
C SER A 86 -3.21 7.38 5.29
N LEU A 87 -2.04 6.79 5.56
CA LEU A 87 -1.91 5.67 6.50
C LEU A 87 -2.30 6.05 7.94
N ARG A 88 -1.95 7.26 8.37
CA ARG A 88 -2.34 7.80 9.70
C ARG A 88 -3.85 7.95 9.82
N LEU A 89 -4.52 8.41 8.77
CA LEU A 89 -5.95 8.71 8.74
C LEU A 89 -6.84 7.48 8.48
N ALA A 90 -6.48 6.67 7.48
CA ALA A 90 -7.34 5.61 6.99
C ALA A 90 -7.58 4.50 8.02
N CYS A 91 -6.55 4.15 8.80
CA CYS A 91 -6.53 3.05 9.78
C CYS A 91 -7.48 1.89 9.37
N PRO A 92 -7.24 1.21 8.23
CA PRO A 92 -8.20 0.25 7.66
C PRO A 92 -8.51 -0.89 8.62
N ILE A 93 -7.52 -1.25 9.44
CA ILE A 93 -7.63 -2.26 10.49
C ILE A 93 -7.52 -1.54 11.84
N ARG A 94 -8.68 -1.25 12.47
CA ARG A 94 -8.76 -0.49 13.74
C ARG A 94 -8.38 -1.30 14.99
N GLY A 95 -7.95 -2.55 14.84
CA GLY A 95 -7.60 -3.45 15.94
C GLY A 95 -6.19 -4.02 15.80
N ARG A 96 -5.54 -4.27 16.93
CA ARG A 96 -4.32 -5.09 16.98
C ARG A 96 -4.72 -6.56 17.09
N LEU A 97 -3.91 -7.45 16.54
CA LEU A 97 -4.06 -8.88 16.82
C LEU A 97 -3.87 -9.13 18.32
N PRO A 98 -4.69 -9.99 18.95
CA PRO A 98 -4.56 -10.30 20.36
C PRO A 98 -3.20 -10.97 20.62
N ARG A 99 -2.49 -10.49 21.64
CA ARG A 99 -1.24 -11.11 22.09
C ARG A 99 -1.57 -12.15 23.16
N ILE A 100 -1.23 -13.40 22.91
CA ILE A 100 -1.35 -14.51 23.87
C ILE A 100 0.06 -14.87 24.34
N ILE A 101 0.26 -15.00 25.66
CA ILE A 101 1.53 -15.45 26.25
C ILE A 101 1.43 -16.96 26.44
N PRO A 102 2.25 -17.78 25.76
CA PRO A 102 2.29 -19.23 26.01
C PRO A 102 2.67 -19.54 27.46
N PRO A 103 2.20 -20.66 28.02
CA PRO A 103 2.58 -21.11 29.37
C PRO A 103 4.07 -21.43 29.50
#